data_AF-A0A1S2KP40-F1
#
_entry.id   AF-A0A1S2KP40-F1
#
_cell.length_a   1.000
_cell.length_b   1.000
_cell.length_c   1.000
_cell.angle_alpha   90.00
_cell.angle_beta   90.00
_cell.angle_gamma   90.00
#
_symmetry.space_group_name_H-M   'P 1'
#
loop_
_entity.id
_entity.type
_entity.pdbx_description
1 polymer ?
#
loop_
_entity_poly.entity_id
_entity_poly.type
_entity_poly.pdbx_seq_one_letter_code
_entity_poly.pdbx_strand_id
1 'polypeptide(L)'
;MKIRHARKLRQAGATVVLAATLAVSVTACNGDEGAPPPASAASESPGGEKGQGKGEAQQTGGKTLPDTNQVIATLKGSDPGIEMVIYSITRDDGGFMTVNGEIRNASGKLYSTRVTWSGEETAVARTGRSFAAMTLVDSKDKKRYYVLRDTENRPLTTTGYRPSIKEGESLPFFAQFPAPPQTTTKVDLQFPGFPNAPIEIS
;
A
#
# COMPACT_ATOMS: atom_id res chain seq x y z
N MET A 1 64.12 11.48 -23.46
CA MET A 1 64.02 11.06 -24.88
C MET A 1 63.14 9.81 -24.96
N LYS A 2 62.14 9.77 -25.87
CA LYS A 2 61.33 8.58 -26.22
C LYS A 2 60.47 8.02 -25.04
N ILE A 3 59.36 7.30 -25.21
CA ILE A 3 58.57 6.88 -26.40
C ILE A 3 57.15 7.47 -26.26
N ARG A 4 56.55 7.99 -27.34
CA ARG A 4 55.09 8.18 -27.43
C ARG A 4 54.48 6.94 -28.07
N HIS A 5 53.55 6.27 -27.39
CA HIS A 5 52.81 5.16 -28.00
C HIS A 5 51.67 5.69 -28.86
N ALA A 6 51.75 5.47 -30.18
CA ALA A 6 50.65 5.69 -31.10
C ALA A 6 49.97 4.35 -31.42
N ARG A 7 48.64 4.29 -31.31
CA ARG A 7 47.83 3.31 -32.03
C ARG A 7 46.70 3.99 -32.81
N LYS A 8 46.90 4.01 -34.13
CA LYS A 8 45.89 4.06 -35.20
C LYS A 8 44.98 2.79 -35.10
N LEU A 9 43.80 2.64 -35.71
CA LEU A 9 42.87 3.50 -36.45
C LEU A 9 41.48 2.77 -36.49
N ARG A 10 40.39 3.51 -36.74
CA ARG A 10 39.15 3.11 -37.47
C ARG A 10 38.68 1.64 -37.49
N GLN A 11 37.47 1.39 -36.97
CA GLN A 11 36.34 0.74 -37.67
C GLN A 11 35.07 1.50 -37.20
N ALA A 12 34.12 2.03 -37.98
CA ALA A 12 33.50 1.71 -39.29
C ALA A 12 32.14 0.98 -39.14
N GLY A 13 31.05 1.65 -39.53
CA GLY A 13 29.68 1.10 -39.65
C GLY A 13 28.91 0.95 -38.32
N ALA A 14 27.59 1.12 -38.26
CA ALA A 14 26.65 1.62 -39.27
C ALA A 14 25.43 2.26 -38.59
N THR A 15 24.88 3.32 -39.19
CA THR A 15 23.60 3.92 -38.78
C THR A 15 22.44 3.09 -39.34
N VAL A 16 21.54 2.62 -38.48
CA VAL A 16 20.24 2.08 -38.88
C VAL A 16 19.16 2.84 -38.13
N VAL A 17 18.46 3.71 -38.85
CA VAL A 17 17.24 4.38 -38.39
C VAL A 17 16.07 3.51 -38.84
N LEU A 18 15.35 2.90 -37.90
CA LEU A 18 13.99 2.41 -38.15
C LEU A 18 13.00 3.35 -37.47
N ALA A 19 12.37 4.22 -38.27
CA ALA A 19 11.18 4.94 -37.86
C ALA A 19 9.95 4.07 -38.19
N ALA A 20 9.27 3.57 -37.15
CA ALA A 20 8.00 2.88 -37.28
C ALA A 20 6.91 3.74 -36.63
N THR A 21 6.27 4.60 -37.42
CA THR A 21 5.14 5.43 -36.97
C THR A 21 3.86 4.60 -36.94
N LEU A 22 3.44 4.16 -35.76
CA LEU A 22 2.07 3.65 -35.58
C LEU A 22 1.09 4.83 -35.53
N ALA A 23 0.27 4.95 -36.58
CA ALA A 23 -0.89 5.83 -36.57
C ALA A 23 -2.04 5.14 -35.82
N VAL A 24 -2.46 5.70 -34.70
CA VAL A 24 -3.70 5.28 -34.00
C VAL A 24 -4.75 6.34 -34.25
N SER A 25 -5.70 6.03 -35.13
CA SER A 25 -6.89 6.85 -35.37
C SER A 25 -7.96 6.54 -34.31
N VAL A 26 -8.04 7.37 -33.27
CA VAL A 26 -9.24 7.44 -32.42
C VAL A 26 -10.26 8.36 -33.08
N THR A 27 -11.45 7.83 -33.34
CA THR A 27 -12.59 8.62 -33.84
C THR A 27 -13.10 9.54 -32.75
N ALA A 28 -13.02 10.85 -32.96
CA ALA A 28 -13.69 11.82 -32.11
C ALA A 28 -15.21 11.78 -32.39
N CYS A 29 -16.01 11.40 -31.38
CA CYS A 29 -17.40 11.82 -31.35
C CYS A 29 -17.45 13.27 -30.87
N ASN A 30 -17.37 14.22 -31.82
CA ASN A 30 -17.65 15.62 -31.56
C ASN A 30 -19.17 15.86 -31.57
N GLY A 31 -19.66 16.75 -30.71
CA GLY A 31 -21.08 17.06 -30.58
C GLY A 31 -21.33 18.42 -29.95
N ASP A 32 -21.25 19.48 -30.75
CA ASP A 32 -21.83 20.82 -30.53
C ASP A 32 -23.27 20.84 -31.11
N GLU A 33 -24.19 21.77 -30.85
CA GLU A 33 -24.19 23.04 -30.07
C GLU A 33 -25.06 22.90 -28.80
N GLY A 34 -25.12 23.80 -27.81
CA GLY A 34 -24.66 25.20 -27.72
C GLY A 34 -25.82 26.16 -27.42
N ALA A 35 -26.30 26.22 -26.17
CA ALA A 35 -27.26 27.24 -25.70
C ALA A 35 -27.14 27.51 -24.16
N PRO A 36 -26.99 28.77 -23.71
CA PRO A 36 -26.78 29.14 -22.30
C PRO A 36 -28.09 29.46 -21.51
N PRO A 37 -28.03 29.74 -20.18
CA PRO A 37 -29.01 29.23 -19.20
C PRO A 37 -29.98 30.28 -18.61
N PRO A 38 -30.80 29.87 -17.62
CA PRO A 38 -31.15 30.76 -16.52
C PRO A 38 -30.90 30.19 -15.10
N ALA A 39 -30.19 30.99 -14.31
CA ALA A 39 -30.34 31.28 -12.87
C ALA A 39 -30.83 30.21 -11.86
N SER A 40 -29.88 29.72 -11.05
CA SER A 40 -29.85 29.72 -9.57
C SER A 40 -31.15 29.88 -8.74
N ALA A 41 -31.50 28.83 -8.00
CA ALA A 41 -32.00 28.87 -6.61
C ALA A 41 -31.63 27.52 -5.95
N ALA A 42 -30.67 27.48 -5.03
CA ALA A 42 -30.83 27.70 -3.58
C ALA A 42 -31.35 26.45 -2.83
N SER A 43 -30.63 26.06 -1.78
CA SER A 43 -30.88 24.84 -0.99
C SER A 43 -32.16 24.93 -0.16
N GLU A 44 -32.91 23.82 -0.08
CA GLU A 44 -33.87 23.57 0.99
C GLU A 44 -33.60 22.23 1.66
N SER A 45 -33.32 22.27 2.97
CA SER A 45 -33.37 21.10 3.84
C SER A 45 -34.77 20.95 4.41
N PRO A 46 -35.35 19.73 4.45
CA PRO A 46 -36.41 19.40 5.39
C PRO A 46 -35.77 18.87 6.69
N GLY A 47 -35.96 19.59 7.79
CA GLY A 47 -35.63 19.12 9.14
C GLY A 47 -36.89 18.80 9.95
N GLY A 48 -36.86 17.70 10.71
CA GLY A 48 -37.90 17.30 11.67
C GLY A 48 -39.07 16.48 11.07
N GLU A 49 -39.73 15.60 11.82
CA GLU A 49 -39.42 15.04 13.15
C GLU A 49 -40.12 13.66 13.35
N LYS A 50 -39.56 12.82 14.23
CA LYS A 50 -40.10 11.59 14.87
C LYS A 50 -41.37 10.92 14.31
N GLY A 51 -41.21 9.65 13.89
CA GLY A 51 -42.27 8.64 13.85
C GLY A 51 -41.74 7.28 14.30
N GLN A 52 -42.29 6.70 15.38
CA GLN A 52 -41.81 5.46 15.98
C GLN A 52 -42.53 4.25 15.35
N GLY A 53 -41.77 3.36 14.69
CA GLY A 53 -42.32 2.14 14.07
C GLY A 53 -41.32 0.98 14.13
N LYS A 54 -41.74 -0.16 14.69
CA LYS A 54 -40.91 -1.37 14.75
C LYS A 54 -40.72 -1.96 13.36
N GLY A 55 -39.46 -2.11 12.95
CA GLY A 55 -39.06 -2.98 11.85
C GLY A 55 -37.67 -3.52 12.17
N GLU A 56 -37.54 -4.84 12.32
CA GLU A 56 -36.25 -5.51 12.51
C GLU A 56 -35.50 -5.51 11.17
N ALA A 57 -34.86 -4.38 10.87
CA ALA A 57 -33.89 -4.29 9.79
C ALA A 57 -32.64 -5.08 10.21
N GLN A 58 -32.62 -6.37 9.87
CA GLN A 58 -31.46 -7.26 9.97
C GLN A 58 -30.28 -6.62 9.22
N GLN A 59 -29.45 -5.85 9.93
CA GLN A 59 -28.22 -5.32 9.38
C GLN A 59 -27.20 -6.46 9.23
N THR A 60 -27.26 -7.17 8.10
CA THR A 60 -26.09 -7.84 7.52
C THR A 60 -25.13 -6.78 7.00
N GLY A 61 -24.61 -5.96 7.93
CA GLY A 61 -23.53 -5.04 7.67
C GLY A 61 -22.26 -5.85 7.43
N GLY A 62 -21.81 -5.91 6.17
CA GLY A 62 -20.47 -6.41 5.87
C GLY A 62 -19.46 -5.62 6.70
N LYS A 63 -18.53 -6.32 7.36
CA LYS A 63 -17.45 -5.68 8.14
C LYS A 63 -16.52 -4.94 7.17
N THR A 64 -16.81 -3.66 6.92
CA THR A 64 -15.95 -2.77 6.10
C THR A 64 -14.64 -2.40 6.80
N LEU A 65 -14.49 -2.77 8.08
CA LEU A 65 -13.28 -2.59 8.88
C LEU A 65 -12.76 -3.95 9.35
N PRO A 66 -11.42 -4.14 9.45
CA PRO A 66 -10.85 -5.37 9.98
C PRO A 66 -11.27 -5.60 11.42
N ASP A 67 -11.42 -6.86 11.83
CA ASP A 67 -11.80 -7.21 13.19
C ASP A 67 -10.62 -7.05 14.15
N THR A 68 -10.61 -5.94 14.90
CA THR A 68 -9.55 -5.61 15.86
C THR A 68 -9.69 -6.36 17.19
N ASN A 69 -10.75 -7.16 17.38
CA ASN A 69 -10.93 -7.97 18.60
C ASN A 69 -10.09 -9.26 18.56
N GLN A 70 -9.72 -9.73 17.37
CA GLN A 70 -8.83 -10.87 17.19
C GLN A 70 -7.38 -10.37 17.11
N VAL A 71 -6.51 -10.83 18.01
CA VAL A 71 -5.06 -10.59 17.94
C VAL A 71 -4.37 -11.91 17.66
N ILE A 72 -3.72 -12.02 16.49
CA ILE A 72 -2.98 -13.23 16.10
C ILE A 72 -1.48 -13.14 16.42
N ALA A 73 -0.93 -11.92 16.53
CA ALA A 73 0.44 -11.71 17.01
C ALA A 73 0.64 -10.31 17.61
N THR A 74 1.59 -10.21 18.53
CA THR A 74 2.12 -8.92 19.03
C THR A 74 3.64 -8.98 19.05
N LEU A 75 4.28 -8.13 18.25
CA LEU A 75 5.72 -8.07 18.09
C LEU A 75 6.26 -6.86 18.82
N LYS A 76 7.20 -7.06 19.76
CA LYS A 76 7.93 -5.95 20.38
C LYS A 76 8.94 -5.40 19.37
N GLY A 77 8.92 -4.10 19.14
CA GLY A 77 9.88 -3.41 18.29
C GLY A 77 11.25 -3.29 18.96
N SER A 78 12.25 -2.98 18.14
CA SER A 78 13.62 -2.66 18.58
C SER A 78 13.68 -1.37 19.42
N ASP A 79 12.71 -0.48 19.28
CA ASP A 79 12.54 0.69 20.14
C ASP A 79 11.69 0.32 21.37
N PRO A 80 12.19 0.50 22.61
CA PRO A 80 11.45 0.11 23.82
C PRO A 80 10.06 0.73 23.92
N GLY A 81 9.05 -0.11 24.10
CA GLY A 81 7.64 0.28 24.22
C GLY A 81 6.91 0.55 22.89
N ILE A 82 7.53 0.25 21.75
CA ILE A 82 6.85 0.24 20.44
C ILE A 82 6.46 -1.19 20.09
N GLU A 83 5.21 -1.40 19.69
CA GLU A 83 4.67 -2.74 19.45
C GLU A 83 3.88 -2.79 18.15
N MET A 84 4.05 -3.84 17.36
CA MET A 84 3.21 -4.14 16.19
C MET A 84 2.21 -5.22 16.59
N VAL A 85 0.94 -4.90 16.53
CA VAL A 85 -0.15 -5.86 16.75
C VAL A 85 -0.71 -6.25 15.39
N ILE A 86 -0.77 -7.55 15.12
CA ILE A 86 -1.40 -8.09 13.90
C ILE A 86 -2.78 -8.64 14.29
N TYR A 87 -3.80 -8.16 13.59
CA TYR A 87 -5.18 -8.56 13.78
C TYR A 87 -5.56 -9.70 12.82
N SER A 88 -5.23 -9.55 11.53
CA SER A 88 -5.49 -10.56 10.52
C SER A 88 -4.44 -10.60 9.42
N ILE A 89 -4.32 -11.76 8.79
CA ILE A 89 -3.67 -11.95 7.49
C ILE A 89 -4.56 -12.90 6.68
N THR A 90 -5.24 -12.36 5.68
CA THR A 90 -6.33 -13.03 4.97
C THR A 90 -6.13 -12.95 3.46
N ARG A 91 -6.39 -14.06 2.76
CA ARG A 91 -6.54 -14.06 1.30
C ARG A 91 -7.87 -13.41 0.90
N ASP A 92 -7.89 -12.83 -0.30
CA ASP A 92 -9.12 -12.47 -0.99
C ASP A 92 -9.26 -13.23 -2.33
N ASP A 93 -10.49 -13.30 -2.84
CA ASP A 93 -10.82 -13.97 -4.11
C ASP A 93 -10.18 -13.27 -5.33
N GLY A 94 -9.66 -12.05 -5.17
CA GLY A 94 -8.89 -11.32 -6.18
C GLY A 94 -7.46 -11.85 -6.36
N GLY A 95 -7.02 -12.79 -5.53
CA GLY A 95 -5.67 -13.33 -5.57
C GLY A 95 -4.66 -12.48 -4.78
N PHE A 96 -5.12 -11.66 -3.84
CA PHE A 96 -4.27 -10.89 -2.95
C PHE A 96 -4.33 -11.41 -1.51
N MET A 97 -3.41 -10.91 -0.70
CA MET A 97 -3.28 -11.18 0.73
C MET A 97 -3.21 -9.84 1.45
N THR A 98 -4.11 -9.60 2.41
CA THR A 98 -4.11 -8.36 3.20
C THR A 98 -3.73 -8.64 4.64
N VAL A 99 -2.68 -7.96 5.12
CA VAL A 99 -2.31 -7.91 6.54
C VAL A 99 -2.95 -6.67 7.15
N ASN A 100 -3.66 -6.82 8.27
CA ASN A 100 -4.22 -5.72 9.06
C ASN A 100 -3.64 -5.72 10.47
N GLY A 101 -3.36 -4.54 11.00
CA GLY A 101 -2.74 -4.39 12.31
C GLY A 101 -2.66 -2.93 12.78
N GLU A 102 -1.86 -2.70 13.82
CA GLU A 102 -1.48 -1.36 14.24
C GLU A 102 -0.09 -1.32 14.89
N ILE A 103 0.55 -0.14 14.87
CA ILE A 103 1.71 0.14 15.70
C ILE A 103 1.28 0.92 16.95
N ARG A 104 1.44 0.32 18.12
CA ARG A 104 1.18 0.93 19.44
C ARG A 104 2.41 1.65 19.95
N ASN A 105 2.22 2.81 20.57
CA ASN A 105 3.27 3.51 21.33
C ASN A 105 2.98 3.48 22.84
N ALA A 106 3.41 2.40 23.50
CA ALA A 106 3.38 2.23 24.95
C ALA A 106 4.66 2.78 25.63
N SER A 107 5.45 3.62 24.96
CA SER A 107 6.81 3.95 25.39
C SER A 107 6.96 5.12 26.38
N GLY A 108 5.86 5.70 26.86
CA GLY A 108 5.85 6.83 27.80
C GLY A 108 6.30 8.18 27.23
N LYS A 109 6.31 8.33 25.89
CA LYS A 109 6.79 9.52 25.16
C LYS A 109 6.34 9.53 23.71
N LEU A 110 6.47 10.66 23.03
CA LEU A 110 6.29 10.78 21.58
C LEU A 110 7.28 9.87 20.82
N TYR A 111 6.80 9.04 19.91
CA TYR A 111 7.61 8.21 19.02
C TYR A 111 7.64 8.80 17.60
N SER A 112 8.82 8.87 16.98
CA SER A 112 9.01 9.31 15.59
C SER A 112 8.98 8.10 14.66
N THR A 113 8.11 8.09 13.65
CA THR A 113 7.95 6.94 12.76
C THR A 113 9.13 6.82 11.80
N ARG A 114 9.75 5.64 11.75
CA ARG A 114 10.97 5.37 10.98
C ARG A 114 10.75 5.57 9.48
N VAL A 115 11.64 6.31 8.83
CA VAL A 115 11.58 6.53 7.36
C VAL A 115 11.78 5.23 6.57
N THR A 116 12.50 4.25 7.15
CA THR A 116 12.73 2.93 6.57
C THR A 116 11.47 2.10 6.38
N TRP A 117 10.34 2.47 7.00
CA TRP A 117 9.04 1.80 6.82
C TRP A 117 8.49 1.94 5.39
N SER A 118 8.85 3.02 4.68
CA SER A 118 8.53 3.20 3.25
C SER A 118 9.40 2.37 2.31
N GLY A 119 10.42 1.68 2.83
CA GLY A 119 11.40 0.93 2.05
C GLY A 119 12.53 1.80 1.51
N GLU A 120 13.56 1.13 0.97
CA GLU A 120 14.77 1.78 0.44
C GLU A 120 14.66 2.13 -1.06
N GLU A 121 13.63 1.63 -1.73
CA GLU A 121 13.46 1.86 -3.17
C GLU A 121 12.98 3.30 -3.44
N THR A 122 13.84 4.07 -4.11
CA THR A 122 13.62 5.49 -4.43
C THR A 122 12.26 5.80 -5.06
N ALA A 123 11.74 4.94 -5.94
CA ALA A 123 10.46 5.15 -6.60
C ALA A 123 9.29 5.11 -5.59
N VAL A 124 9.31 4.15 -4.65
CA VAL A 124 8.30 3.98 -3.61
C VAL A 124 8.46 5.03 -2.51
N ALA A 125 9.68 5.24 -2.01
CA ALA A 125 9.95 6.17 -0.91
C ALA A 125 9.56 7.63 -1.26
N ARG A 126 9.63 8.01 -2.55
CA ARG A 126 9.15 9.31 -3.05
C ARG A 126 7.64 9.50 -2.98
N THR A 127 6.85 8.43 -2.88
CA THR A 127 5.39 8.51 -2.68
C THR A 127 5.00 8.87 -1.25
N GLY A 128 5.97 8.91 -0.32
CA GLY A 128 5.80 9.39 1.04
C GLY A 128 5.86 8.29 2.10
N ARG A 129 5.28 8.57 3.27
CA ARG A 129 5.22 7.63 4.40
C ARG A 129 4.25 6.48 4.08
N SER A 130 4.72 5.25 4.19
CA SER A 130 3.98 4.02 3.91
C SER A 130 4.54 2.83 4.71
N PHE A 131 3.90 1.66 4.68
CA PHE A 131 4.47 0.41 5.22
C PHE A 131 5.07 -0.49 4.12
N ALA A 132 5.49 0.08 2.99
CA ALA A 132 5.94 -0.68 1.81
C ALA A 132 7.20 -1.54 2.02
N ALA A 133 7.96 -1.31 3.10
CA ALA A 133 9.06 -2.19 3.51
C ALA A 133 8.60 -3.53 4.11
N MET A 134 7.30 -3.72 4.34
CA MET A 134 6.79 -5.00 4.82
C MET A 134 6.93 -6.07 3.73
N THR A 135 7.34 -7.27 4.14
CA THR A 135 7.41 -8.43 3.26
C THR A 135 6.89 -9.67 3.95
N LEU A 136 6.36 -10.59 3.15
CA LEU A 136 5.97 -11.93 3.58
C LEU A 136 6.93 -12.93 2.94
N VAL A 137 7.48 -13.86 3.71
CA VAL A 137 8.36 -14.91 3.19
C VAL A 137 7.68 -16.26 3.33
N ASP A 138 7.46 -16.94 2.20
CA ASP A 138 7.15 -18.36 2.16
C ASP A 138 8.46 -19.14 2.01
N SER A 139 8.91 -19.72 3.11
CA SER A 139 10.12 -20.54 3.17
C SER A 139 9.96 -21.93 2.52
N LYS A 140 8.73 -22.43 2.32
CA LYS A 140 8.48 -23.70 1.63
C LYS A 140 8.68 -23.52 0.12
N ASP A 141 8.02 -22.52 -0.46
CA ASP A 141 8.09 -22.19 -1.89
C ASP A 141 9.28 -21.30 -2.27
N LYS A 142 10.06 -20.88 -1.26
CA LYS A 142 11.27 -20.03 -1.38
C LYS A 142 10.94 -18.69 -2.06
N LYS A 143 9.81 -18.10 -1.69
CA LYS A 143 9.31 -16.83 -2.23
C LYS A 143 9.33 -15.75 -1.15
N ARG A 144 9.68 -14.54 -1.57
CA ARG A 144 9.43 -13.31 -0.81
C ARG A 144 8.45 -12.46 -1.60
N TYR A 145 7.35 -12.08 -0.94
CA TYR A 145 6.32 -11.22 -1.46
C TYR A 145 6.51 -9.82 -0.87
N TYR A 146 6.37 -8.80 -1.72
CA TYR A 146 6.46 -7.39 -1.35
C TYR A 146 5.07 -6.76 -1.44
N VAL A 147 4.87 -5.63 -0.74
CA VAL A 147 3.63 -4.84 -0.87
C VAL A 147 3.40 -4.48 -2.33
N LEU A 148 2.18 -4.69 -2.82
CA LEU A 148 1.73 -4.37 -4.16
C LEU A 148 1.84 -2.87 -4.43
N ARG A 149 1.87 -2.48 -5.71
CA ARG A 149 1.97 -1.09 -6.14
C ARG A 149 1.06 -0.82 -7.32
N ASP A 150 0.62 0.42 -7.45
CA ASP A 150 -0.02 0.91 -8.67
C ASP A 150 1.01 1.32 -9.73
N THR A 151 0.51 1.76 -10.90
CA THR A 151 1.33 2.21 -12.03
C THR A 151 2.16 3.46 -11.76
N GLU A 152 1.92 4.15 -10.64
CA GLU A 152 2.65 5.36 -10.22
C GLU A 152 3.57 5.07 -9.02
N ASN A 153 3.82 3.79 -8.72
CA ASN A 153 4.63 3.27 -7.63
C ASN A 153 4.08 3.53 -6.22
N ARG A 154 2.82 3.97 -6.07
CA ARG A 154 2.20 4.06 -4.74
C ARG A 154 1.96 2.65 -4.20
N PRO A 155 2.42 2.34 -2.98
CA PRO A 155 2.23 1.03 -2.39
C PRO A 155 0.78 0.86 -1.87
N LEU A 156 0.21 -0.32 -2.05
CA LEU A 156 -1.14 -0.66 -1.58
C LEU A 156 -1.10 -0.99 -0.08
N THR A 157 -1.03 0.07 0.70
CA THR A 157 -0.87 0.05 2.16
C THR A 157 -1.35 1.38 2.75
N THR A 158 -1.46 1.48 4.06
CA THR A 158 -1.66 2.76 4.74
C THR A 158 -0.52 3.73 4.43
N THR A 159 -0.88 4.85 3.82
CA THR A 159 0.04 5.92 3.40
C THR A 159 -0.30 7.25 4.11
N GLY A 160 0.60 8.24 4.01
CA GLY A 160 0.33 9.61 4.46
C GLY A 160 0.19 9.79 5.98
N TYR A 161 0.51 8.77 6.77
CA TYR A 161 0.41 8.82 8.22
C TYR A 161 1.39 9.84 8.84
N ARG A 162 1.05 10.31 10.04
CA ARG A 162 1.82 11.34 10.77
C ARG A 162 3.27 10.90 10.99
N PRO A 163 4.24 11.83 10.98
CA PRO A 163 5.65 11.52 11.26
C PRO A 163 5.91 11.05 12.69
N SER A 164 4.90 11.06 13.56
CA SER A 164 4.99 10.62 14.93
C SER A 164 3.67 9.99 15.42
N ILE A 165 3.77 9.17 16.46
CA ILE A 165 2.67 8.58 17.23
C ILE A 165 2.83 9.12 18.66
N LYS A 166 1.78 9.72 19.25
CA LYS A 166 1.89 10.18 20.65
C LYS A 166 1.96 9.01 21.61
N GLU A 167 2.33 9.28 22.84
CA GLU A 167 2.20 8.31 23.93
C GLU A 167 0.76 7.80 24.04
N GLY A 168 0.59 6.48 24.17
CA GLY A 168 -0.72 5.82 24.28
C GLY A 168 -1.53 5.76 22.98
N GLU A 169 -1.13 6.50 21.93
CA GLU A 169 -1.78 6.42 20.62
C GLU A 169 -1.30 5.18 19.83
N SER A 170 -2.14 4.74 18.90
CA SER A 170 -1.85 3.69 17.91
C SER A 170 -1.95 4.24 16.49
N LEU A 171 -1.12 3.72 15.59
CA LEU A 171 -1.20 3.92 14.15
C LEU A 171 -1.75 2.63 13.50
N PRO A 172 -3.05 2.58 13.14
CA PRO A 172 -3.59 1.44 12.39
C PRO A 172 -2.95 1.36 11.00
N PHE A 173 -2.78 0.15 10.49
CA PHE A 173 -2.27 -0.09 9.14
C PHE A 173 -2.95 -1.28 8.44
N PHE A 174 -2.98 -1.22 7.11
CA PHE A 174 -3.11 -2.39 6.26
C PHE A 174 -1.92 -2.45 5.28
N ALA A 175 -1.61 -3.64 4.76
CA ALA A 175 -0.67 -3.84 3.65
C ALA A 175 -1.13 -5.02 2.78
N GLN A 176 -1.20 -4.80 1.47
CA GLN A 176 -1.67 -5.81 0.51
C GLN A 176 -0.52 -6.37 -0.33
N PHE A 177 -0.51 -7.68 -0.51
CA PHE A 177 0.51 -8.48 -1.18
C PHE A 177 -0.16 -9.36 -2.25
N PRO A 178 0.56 -9.84 -3.27
CA PRO A 178 0.08 -10.98 -4.05
C PRO A 178 -0.09 -12.21 -3.13
N ALA A 179 -1.15 -12.99 -3.31
CA ALA A 179 -1.40 -14.16 -2.47
C ALA A 179 -0.34 -15.26 -2.71
N PRO A 180 0.24 -15.85 -1.64
CA PRO A 180 0.92 -17.14 -1.74
C PRO A 180 -0.07 -18.24 -2.16
N PRO A 181 0.39 -19.33 -2.80
CA PRO A 181 -0.45 -20.46 -3.20
C PRO A 181 -1.34 -20.98 -2.07
N GLN A 182 -2.49 -21.56 -2.40
CA GLN A 182 -3.45 -22.05 -1.39
C GLN A 182 -2.88 -23.15 -0.47
N THR A 183 -1.80 -23.82 -0.89
CA THR A 183 -1.02 -24.78 -0.09
C THR A 183 -0.18 -24.13 1.01
N THR A 184 0.07 -22.82 0.94
CA THR A 184 0.82 -22.05 1.93
C THR A 184 -0.09 -21.66 3.08
N THR A 185 -0.01 -22.37 4.21
CA THR A 185 -0.75 -22.03 5.43
C THR A 185 -0.03 -21.02 6.31
N LYS A 186 1.26 -20.76 6.08
CA LYS A 186 2.13 -20.02 6.99
C LYS A 186 3.12 -19.14 6.22
N VAL A 187 3.34 -17.92 6.68
CA VAL A 187 4.35 -17.01 6.15
C VAL A 187 5.10 -16.29 7.28
N ASP A 188 6.34 -15.93 7.00
CA ASP A 188 7.19 -15.13 7.87
C ASP A 188 7.01 -13.64 7.53
N LEU A 189 6.39 -12.86 8.42
CA LEU A 189 6.24 -11.41 8.29
C LEU A 189 7.52 -10.71 8.74
N GLN A 190 8.05 -9.84 7.87
CA GLN A 190 9.26 -9.06 8.10
C GLN A 190 8.98 -7.57 7.90
N PHE A 191 9.34 -6.73 8.87
CA PHE A 191 9.18 -5.27 8.79
C PHE A 191 10.32 -4.55 9.55
N PRO A 192 10.88 -3.43 9.03
CA PRO A 192 12.04 -2.79 9.64
C PRO A 192 11.80 -2.30 11.07
N GLY A 193 12.65 -2.76 11.99
CA GLY A 193 12.57 -2.44 13.41
C GLY A 193 11.75 -3.44 14.24
N PHE A 194 11.27 -4.54 13.67
CA PHE A 194 10.57 -5.63 14.36
C PHE A 194 11.25 -6.99 14.08
N PRO A 195 11.12 -7.98 14.97
CA PRO A 195 11.59 -9.34 14.72
C PRO A 195 10.82 -10.00 13.56
N ASN A 196 11.43 -11.00 12.92
CA ASN A 196 10.72 -11.88 11.99
C ASN A 196 9.62 -12.64 12.74
N ALA A 197 8.42 -12.69 12.17
CA ALA A 197 7.25 -13.25 12.83
C ALA A 197 6.60 -14.36 11.97
N PRO A 198 6.70 -15.64 12.37
CA PRO A 198 5.97 -16.72 11.71
C PRO A 198 4.47 -16.61 12.03
N ILE A 199 3.64 -16.26 11.04
CA ILE A 199 2.18 -16.10 11.16
C ILE A 199 1.47 -17.18 10.33
N GLU A 200 0.45 -17.83 10.90
CA GLU A 200 -0.49 -18.67 10.14
C GLU A 200 -1.50 -17.79 9.41
N ILE A 201 -1.81 -18.14 8.17
CA ILE A 201 -2.82 -17.47 7.34
C ILE A 201 -4.21 -17.96 7.76
N SER A 202 -5.14 -17.01 7.93
CA SER A 202 -6.56 -17.27 8.21
C SER A 202 -7.34 -17.69 6.97
#